data_AF-A0A357AKA2-F1
#
_entry.id   AF-A0A357AKA2-F1
#
_cell.length_a   1.000
_cell.length_b   1.000
_cell.length_c   1.000
_cell.angle_alpha   90.00
_cell.angle_beta   90.00
_cell.angle_gamma   90.00
#
_symmetry.space_group_name_H-M   'P 1'
#
loop_
_entity.id
_entity.type
_entity.pdbx_description
1 polymer ?
#
loop_
_entity_poly.entity_id
_entity_poly.type
_entity_poly.pdbx_seq_one_letter_code
_entity_poly.pdbx_strand_id
1 'polypeptide(L)'
;SHRKHTEAEKRKLAGERAWNEISCIDGDPLDCVHLGATSRGTPADIVRVVAEADRRICLGNIEYHYFAGYSGGAKAIMPGVSTRDAIQANHSRMVDHAACAGRLEGNPVREDIEEAVASFCSIDFILNVVLDEHKQIIYAATGHPVKAHRAGCAFLDTLYRKEIKERADIVICSQGGVPKDLNLYQTQKALD
;
A
#
# COMPACT_ATOMS: atom_id res chain seq x y z
N SER A 1 -11.36 -4.71 1.12
CA SER A 1 -12.38 -3.63 1.26
C SER A 1 -12.96 -3.21 -0.09
N HIS A 2 -12.18 -3.21 -1.17
CA HIS A 2 -12.69 -2.99 -2.52
C HIS A 2 -13.55 -4.17 -3.00
N ARG A 3 -14.43 -3.93 -3.98
CA ARG A 3 -15.14 -5.00 -4.68
C ARG A 3 -14.14 -5.89 -5.43
N LYS A 4 -14.56 -7.12 -5.73
CA LYS A 4 -13.82 -7.97 -6.69
C LYS A 4 -13.79 -7.30 -8.07
N HIS A 5 -12.71 -7.54 -8.79
CA HIS A 5 -12.56 -7.15 -10.18
C HIS A 5 -13.47 -8.00 -11.06
N THR A 6 -13.95 -7.40 -12.14
CA THR A 6 -14.51 -8.15 -13.27
C THR A 6 -13.38 -8.88 -13.99
N GLU A 7 -13.70 -9.94 -14.74
CA GLU A 7 -12.73 -10.67 -15.56
C GLU A 7 -11.99 -9.76 -16.55
N ALA A 8 -12.70 -8.80 -17.16
CA ALA A 8 -12.11 -7.82 -18.07
C ALA A 8 -11.08 -6.92 -17.34
N GLU A 9 -11.37 -6.51 -16.10
CA GLU A 9 -10.43 -5.72 -15.29
C GLU A 9 -9.20 -6.55 -14.91
N LYS A 10 -9.37 -7.81 -14.49
CA LYS A 10 -8.24 -8.69 -14.16
C LYS A 10 -7.33 -8.91 -15.37
N ARG A 11 -7.91 -9.27 -16.53
CA ARG A 11 -7.18 -9.47 -17.78
C ARG A 11 -6.42 -8.22 -18.19
N LYS A 12 -7.04 -7.04 -18.07
CA LYS A 12 -6.39 -5.75 -18.34
C LYS A 12 -5.23 -5.46 -17.40
N LEU A 13 -5.39 -5.74 -16.09
CA LEU A 13 -4.36 -5.50 -15.08
C LEU A 13 -3.18 -6.46 -15.20
N ALA A 14 -3.44 -7.75 -15.40
CA ALA A 14 -2.41 -8.76 -15.60
C ALA A 14 -1.67 -8.58 -16.94
N GLY A 15 -2.39 -8.10 -17.97
CA GLY A 15 -1.93 -8.10 -19.34
C GLY A 15 -2.12 -9.48 -20.00
N GLU A 16 -2.19 -9.49 -21.33
CA GLU A 16 -2.51 -10.69 -22.12
C GLU A 16 -1.60 -11.88 -21.80
N ARG A 17 -0.30 -11.64 -21.65
CA ARG A 17 0.66 -12.71 -21.39
C ARG A 17 0.40 -13.36 -20.04
N ALA A 18 0.40 -12.59 -18.96
CA ALA A 18 0.22 -13.12 -17.62
C ALA A 18 -1.16 -13.76 -17.43
N TRP A 19 -2.21 -13.18 -18.01
CA TRP A 19 -3.55 -13.76 -17.96
C TRP A 19 -3.62 -15.18 -18.53
N ASN A 20 -2.82 -15.47 -19.55
CA ASN A 20 -2.78 -16.79 -20.19
C ASN A 20 -1.74 -17.75 -19.56
N GLU A 21 -0.74 -17.22 -18.86
CA GLU A 21 0.39 -18.01 -18.31
C GLU A 21 0.25 -18.30 -16.81
N ILE A 22 -0.46 -17.47 -16.04
CA ILE A 22 -0.55 -17.59 -14.59
C ILE A 22 -1.99 -17.39 -14.06
N SER A 23 -2.27 -18.02 -12.93
CA SER A 23 -3.54 -17.85 -12.22
C SER A 23 -3.69 -16.44 -11.65
N CYS A 24 -4.73 -15.74 -12.06
CA CYS A 24 -5.07 -14.40 -11.56
C CYS A 24 -6.27 -14.46 -10.61
N ILE A 25 -5.98 -14.37 -9.30
CA ILE A 25 -6.95 -14.59 -8.23
C ILE A 25 -7.17 -13.27 -7.48
N ASP A 26 -8.43 -12.87 -7.34
CA ASP A 26 -8.81 -11.83 -6.37
C ASP A 26 -8.94 -12.46 -4.99
N GLY A 27 -8.36 -11.83 -3.97
CA GLY A 27 -8.46 -12.30 -2.59
C GLY A 27 -9.91 -12.41 -2.12
N ASP A 28 -10.20 -13.49 -1.38
CA ASP A 28 -11.49 -13.69 -0.74
C ASP A 28 -11.38 -13.48 0.77
N PRO A 29 -12.00 -12.44 1.35
CA PRO A 29 -11.92 -12.18 2.78
C PRO A 29 -12.63 -13.23 3.64
N LEU A 30 -13.42 -14.13 3.04
CA LEU A 30 -14.02 -15.28 3.73
C LEU A 30 -13.10 -16.50 3.77
N ASP A 31 -12.04 -16.52 2.97
CA ASP A 31 -11.04 -17.60 2.94
C ASP A 31 -9.66 -17.07 3.38
N CYS A 32 -9.54 -16.86 4.69
CA CYS A 32 -8.33 -16.37 5.33
C CYS A 32 -7.80 -17.37 6.36
N VAL A 33 -6.51 -17.27 6.65
CA VAL A 33 -5.83 -17.96 7.75
C VAL A 33 -5.51 -16.94 8.83
N HIS A 34 -5.91 -17.22 10.06
CA HIS A 34 -5.53 -16.44 11.22
C HIS A 34 -4.11 -16.83 11.65
N LEU A 35 -3.16 -15.90 11.56
CA LEU A 35 -1.75 -16.15 11.87
C LEU A 35 -1.32 -15.58 13.22
N GLY A 36 -2.16 -14.76 13.85
CA GLY A 36 -1.89 -14.11 15.13
C GLY A 36 -2.44 -12.68 15.18
N ALA A 37 -1.89 -11.87 16.07
CA ALA A 37 -2.20 -10.44 16.18
C ALA A 37 -0.93 -9.65 16.50
N THR A 38 -0.83 -8.44 15.95
CA THR A 38 0.27 -7.52 16.26
C THR A 38 0.23 -7.08 17.73
N SER A 39 1.35 -6.53 18.21
CA SER A 39 1.50 -5.90 19.52
C SER A 39 0.46 -4.80 19.78
N ARG A 40 -0.08 -4.20 18.71
CA ARG A 40 -1.11 -3.17 18.78
C ARG A 40 -2.53 -3.74 18.69
N GLY A 41 -2.68 -5.06 18.60
CA GLY A 41 -3.97 -5.77 18.58
C GLY A 41 -4.60 -5.89 17.19
N THR A 42 -3.85 -5.69 16.11
CA THR A 42 -4.36 -5.86 14.75
C THR A 42 -4.31 -7.34 14.37
N PRO A 43 -5.45 -7.99 14.01
CA PRO A 43 -5.45 -9.37 13.55
C PRO A 43 -4.63 -9.54 12.27
N ALA A 44 -3.80 -10.58 12.21
CA ALA A 44 -3.06 -10.99 11.02
C ALA A 44 -3.84 -12.08 10.27
N ASP A 45 -5.02 -11.74 9.80
CA ASP A 45 -5.86 -12.63 8.97
C ASP A 45 -5.54 -12.41 7.50
N ILE A 46 -4.88 -13.38 6.86
CA ILE A 46 -4.38 -13.24 5.49
C ILE A 46 -5.08 -14.24 4.58
N VAL A 47 -5.46 -13.81 3.36
CA VAL A 47 -6.05 -14.68 2.33
C VAL A 47 -5.24 -15.97 2.18
N ARG A 48 -5.90 -17.12 2.23
CA ARG A 48 -5.28 -18.44 2.35
C ARG A 48 -4.16 -18.70 1.33
N VAL A 49 -4.43 -18.44 0.05
CA VAL A 49 -3.45 -18.69 -1.01
C VAL A 49 -2.16 -17.89 -0.82
N VAL A 50 -2.23 -16.73 -0.17
CA VAL A 50 -1.05 -15.93 0.19
C VAL A 50 -0.42 -16.45 1.49
N ALA A 51 -1.24 -16.75 2.50
CA ALA A 51 -0.76 -17.24 3.79
C ALA A 51 -0.01 -18.58 3.67
N GLU A 52 -0.45 -19.47 2.79
CA GLU A 52 0.10 -20.82 2.63
C GLU A 52 1.16 -20.93 1.53
N ALA A 53 1.48 -19.82 0.83
CA ALA A 53 2.49 -19.83 -0.23
C ALA A 53 3.90 -20.12 0.30
N ASP A 54 4.67 -20.95 -0.42
CA ASP A 54 6.07 -21.24 -0.13
C ASP A 54 6.97 -20.00 -0.28
N ARG A 55 6.62 -19.12 -1.23
CA ARG A 55 7.32 -17.87 -1.55
C ARG A 55 6.34 -16.75 -1.86
N ARG A 56 6.63 -15.55 -1.38
CA ARG A 56 5.80 -14.35 -1.57
C ARG A 56 6.62 -13.25 -2.24
N ILE A 57 6.18 -12.85 -3.44
CA ILE A 57 6.74 -11.72 -4.18
C ILE A 57 5.66 -10.65 -4.30
N CYS A 58 5.94 -9.45 -3.79
CA CYS A 58 4.97 -8.36 -3.82
C CYS A 58 5.33 -7.31 -4.88
N LEU A 59 4.39 -7.08 -5.80
CA LEU A 59 4.46 -6.03 -6.80
C LEU A 59 3.65 -4.81 -6.35
N GLY A 60 4.04 -3.61 -6.78
CA GLY A 60 3.27 -2.41 -6.48
C GLY A 60 3.95 -1.12 -6.91
N ASN A 61 3.26 0.01 -6.78
CA ASN A 61 3.83 1.33 -6.94
C ASN A 61 4.09 1.99 -5.57
N ILE A 62 5.07 2.90 -5.53
CA ILE A 62 5.37 3.77 -4.39
C ILE A 62 4.90 5.18 -4.73
N GLU A 63 3.96 5.69 -3.96
CA GLU A 63 3.46 7.06 -3.93
C GLU A 63 3.25 7.49 -2.47
N TYR A 64 3.06 8.79 -2.21
CA TYR A 64 2.67 9.24 -0.89
C TYR A 64 1.31 8.67 -0.49
N HIS A 65 1.20 8.28 0.77
CA HIS A 65 -0.05 7.80 1.32
C HIS A 65 -0.39 8.59 2.58
N TYR A 66 -1.50 9.32 2.52
CA TYR A 66 -1.91 10.34 3.49
C TYR A 66 -1.77 9.98 4.98
N PHE A 67 -2.06 8.74 5.39
CA PHE A 67 -1.79 8.29 6.78
C PHE A 67 -0.67 7.25 6.97
N ALA A 68 -0.21 6.59 5.90
CA ALA A 68 0.69 5.43 6.01
C ALA A 68 2.15 5.76 5.62
N GLY A 69 2.44 7.05 5.46
CA GLY A 69 3.66 7.58 4.85
C GLY A 69 3.64 7.44 3.33
N TYR A 70 3.73 6.18 2.89
CA TYR A 70 3.87 5.80 1.48
C TYR A 70 2.97 4.60 1.15
N SER A 71 2.73 4.31 -0.13
CA SER A 71 2.18 3.03 -0.61
C SER A 71 3.29 1.97 -0.69
N GLY A 72 3.01 0.80 -1.27
CA GLY A 72 4.03 -0.22 -1.54
C GLY A 72 4.56 -0.96 -0.30
N GLY A 73 5.54 -1.83 -0.55
CA GLY A 73 6.16 -2.73 0.41
C GLY A 73 5.14 -3.68 1.05
N ALA A 74 5.18 -3.75 2.38
CA ALA A 74 4.30 -4.58 3.21
C ALA A 74 2.79 -4.31 3.00
N LYS A 75 2.40 -3.17 2.39
CA LYS A 75 1.00 -2.87 2.08
C LYS A 75 0.34 -3.85 1.13
N ALA A 76 1.13 -4.58 0.33
CA ALA A 76 0.61 -5.65 -0.52
C ALA A 76 0.04 -6.83 0.28
N ILE A 77 0.52 -7.05 1.51
CA ILE A 77 0.00 -8.07 2.43
C ILE A 77 -1.02 -7.45 3.38
N MET A 78 -0.61 -6.49 4.21
CA MET A 78 -1.49 -5.78 5.15
C MET A 78 -1.57 -4.30 4.73
N PRO A 79 -2.72 -3.77 4.29
CA PRO A 79 -4.05 -4.39 4.25
C PRO A 79 -4.38 -5.20 2.97
N GLY A 80 -3.46 -5.30 2.00
CA GLY A 80 -3.75 -5.71 0.61
C GLY A 80 -4.51 -7.05 0.45
N VAL A 81 -4.25 -8.03 1.31
CA VAL A 81 -4.92 -9.33 1.31
C VAL A 81 -5.38 -9.70 2.73
N SER A 82 -5.86 -8.71 3.47
CA SER A 82 -6.34 -8.88 4.84
C SER A 82 -7.87 -8.84 4.96
N THR A 83 -8.41 -9.40 6.03
CA THR A 83 -9.83 -9.29 6.39
C THR A 83 -10.23 -7.84 6.67
N ARG A 84 -11.54 -7.54 6.58
CA ARG A 84 -12.07 -6.20 6.89
C ARG A 84 -11.73 -5.78 8.33
N ASP A 85 -11.77 -6.71 9.28
CA ASP A 85 -11.51 -6.43 10.70
C ASP A 85 -10.05 -6.04 10.93
N ALA A 86 -9.11 -6.74 10.29
CA ALA A 86 -7.70 -6.38 10.29
C ALA A 86 -7.46 -4.99 9.67
N ILE A 87 -8.12 -4.69 8.55
CA ILE A 87 -8.05 -3.37 7.90
C ILE A 87 -8.56 -2.28 8.84
N GLN A 88 -9.73 -2.49 9.45
CA GLN A 88 -10.35 -1.51 10.34
C GLN A 88 -9.51 -1.29 11.61
N ALA A 89 -8.98 -2.37 12.20
CA ALA A 89 -8.08 -2.29 13.35
C ALA A 89 -6.84 -1.45 13.00
N ASN A 90 -6.17 -1.74 11.87
CA ASN A 90 -5.02 -0.97 11.40
C ASN A 90 -5.36 0.52 11.13
N HIS A 91 -6.44 0.76 10.37
CA HIS A 91 -6.81 2.12 9.93
C HIS A 91 -7.41 2.98 11.04
N SER A 92 -7.89 2.40 12.14
CA SER A 92 -8.33 3.18 13.31
C SER A 92 -7.25 4.11 13.86
N ARG A 93 -5.97 3.80 13.59
CA ARG A 93 -4.81 4.61 14.00
C ARG A 93 -4.49 5.79 13.07
N MET A 94 -5.22 5.94 11.97
CA MET A 94 -5.03 7.05 11.03
C MET A 94 -5.29 8.43 11.65
N VAL A 95 -5.99 8.49 12.79
CA VAL A 95 -6.28 9.72 13.53
C VAL A 95 -5.11 10.20 14.39
N ASP A 96 -4.05 9.39 14.53
CA ASP A 96 -2.83 9.81 15.23
C ASP A 96 -2.09 10.85 14.39
N HIS A 97 -1.66 11.95 15.02
CA HIS A 97 -0.86 13.00 14.37
C HIS A 97 0.44 12.49 13.70
N ALA A 98 0.97 11.34 14.14
CA ALA A 98 2.14 10.71 13.54
C ALA A 98 1.80 9.85 12.31
N ALA A 99 0.52 9.54 12.08
CA ALA A 99 0.06 8.85 10.89
C ALA A 99 -0.17 9.87 9.75
N CYS A 100 0.92 10.33 9.14
CA CYS A 100 0.90 11.32 8.07
C CYS A 100 1.69 10.89 6.82
N ALA A 101 1.50 11.61 5.72
CA ALA A 101 2.22 11.40 4.47
C ALA A 101 3.73 11.60 4.68
N GLY A 102 4.54 10.81 3.98
CA GLY A 102 6.00 10.94 4.04
C GLY A 102 6.66 10.41 5.33
N ARG A 103 5.89 10.06 6.37
CA ARG A 103 6.44 9.56 7.65
C ARG A 103 6.39 8.04 7.76
N LEU A 104 7.56 7.44 7.98
CA LEU A 104 7.73 5.99 8.16
C LEU A 104 8.02 5.64 9.63
N GLU A 105 9.05 6.27 10.20
CA GLU A 105 9.43 6.06 11.61
C GLU A 105 8.47 6.79 12.56
N GLY A 106 8.01 6.07 13.59
CA GLY A 106 7.00 6.55 14.52
C GLY A 106 5.59 6.65 13.92
N ASN A 107 5.37 6.21 12.67
CA ASN A 107 4.04 6.14 12.09
C ASN A 107 3.34 4.86 12.58
N PRO A 108 2.31 4.96 13.44
CA PRO A 108 1.71 3.80 14.08
C PRO A 108 0.99 2.87 13.09
N VAL A 109 0.50 3.40 11.96
CA VAL A 109 -0.13 2.61 10.91
C VAL A 109 0.91 1.79 10.16
N ARG A 110 2.03 2.43 9.79
CA ARG A 110 3.12 1.79 9.03
C ARG A 110 3.84 0.73 9.86
N GLU A 111 4.16 1.04 11.10
CA GLU A 111 4.81 0.08 12.01
C GLU A 111 3.95 -1.16 12.23
N ASP A 112 2.64 -0.99 12.42
CA ASP A 112 1.70 -2.10 12.59
C ASP A 112 1.60 -2.98 11.33
N ILE A 113 1.60 -2.37 10.15
CA ILE A 113 1.66 -3.09 8.86
C ILE A 113 2.95 -3.91 8.75
N GLU A 114 4.09 -3.30 9.06
CA GLU A 114 5.39 -3.96 8.94
C GLU A 114 5.58 -5.05 10.00
N GLU A 115 5.06 -4.86 11.20
CA GLU A 115 5.01 -5.89 12.24
C GLU A 115 4.17 -7.09 11.82
N ALA A 116 2.95 -6.85 11.29
CA ALA A 116 2.08 -7.94 10.83
C ALA A 116 2.78 -8.82 9.78
N VAL A 117 3.49 -8.20 8.84
CA VAL A 117 4.23 -8.90 7.80
C VAL A 117 5.48 -9.59 8.36
N ALA A 118 6.27 -8.92 9.18
CA ALA A 118 7.52 -9.47 9.72
C ALA A 118 7.28 -10.67 10.65
N SER A 119 6.22 -10.62 11.46
CA SER A 119 5.93 -11.63 12.48
C SER A 119 5.12 -12.81 11.95
N PHE A 120 4.23 -12.59 10.96
CA PHE A 120 3.22 -13.60 10.60
C PHE A 120 3.22 -14.01 9.14
N CYS A 121 3.55 -13.10 8.20
CA CYS A 121 3.43 -13.38 6.77
C CYS A 121 4.56 -12.68 5.99
N SER A 122 5.77 -13.23 6.11
CA SER A 122 6.98 -12.61 5.57
C SER A 122 6.99 -12.57 4.04
N ILE A 123 7.53 -11.47 3.51
CA ILE A 123 7.72 -11.25 2.07
C ILE A 123 9.17 -11.60 1.71
N ASP A 124 9.36 -12.47 0.72
CA ASP A 124 10.70 -12.86 0.26
C ASP A 124 11.33 -11.80 -0.63
N PHE A 125 10.53 -11.14 -1.47
CA PHE A 125 11.02 -10.16 -2.45
C PHE A 125 9.94 -9.14 -2.80
N ILE A 126 10.35 -7.90 -3.04
CA ILE A 126 9.47 -6.89 -3.66
C ILE A 126 10.04 -6.43 -4.99
N LEU A 127 9.15 -6.07 -5.91
CA LEU A 127 9.44 -5.19 -7.03
C LEU A 127 8.45 -4.04 -6.96
N ASN A 128 8.93 -2.86 -6.58
CA ASN A 128 8.10 -1.69 -6.47
C ASN A 128 8.60 -0.60 -7.41
N VAL A 129 7.69 0.11 -8.07
CA VAL A 129 8.01 1.15 -9.05
C VAL A 129 7.56 2.52 -8.59
N VAL A 130 8.30 3.55 -8.97
CA VAL A 130 7.83 4.94 -8.91
C VAL A 130 7.42 5.33 -10.32
N LEU A 131 6.25 5.96 -10.43
CA LEU A 131 5.66 6.39 -11.69
C LEU A 131 5.67 7.92 -11.80
N ASP A 132 5.81 8.43 -13.02
CA ASP A 132 5.54 9.84 -13.33
C ASP A 132 4.03 10.10 -13.52
N GLU A 133 3.67 11.35 -13.84
CA GLU A 133 2.30 11.78 -14.13
C GLU A 133 1.67 11.09 -15.35
N HIS A 134 2.50 10.56 -16.25
CA HIS A 134 2.10 9.79 -17.44
C HIS A 134 2.08 8.28 -17.19
N LYS A 135 2.21 7.85 -15.92
CA LYS A 135 2.26 6.45 -15.47
C LYS A 135 3.43 5.66 -16.07
N GLN A 136 4.50 6.33 -16.49
CA GLN A 136 5.72 5.69 -16.94
C GLN A 136 6.60 5.34 -15.74
N ILE A 137 7.28 4.20 -15.81
CA ILE A 137 8.20 3.76 -14.75
C ILE A 137 9.48 4.60 -14.85
N ILE A 138 9.73 5.39 -13.81
CA ILE A 138 10.93 6.24 -13.72
C ILE A 138 11.96 5.69 -12.72
N TYR A 139 11.54 4.76 -11.86
CA TYR A 139 12.43 4.07 -10.94
C TYR A 139 11.84 2.73 -10.52
N ALA A 140 12.70 1.74 -10.30
CA ALA A 140 12.33 0.44 -9.77
C ALA A 140 13.22 0.10 -8.56
N ALA A 141 12.58 -0.19 -7.43
CA ALA A 141 13.21 -0.65 -6.21
C ALA A 141 12.87 -2.13 -5.99
N THR A 142 13.90 -2.98 -5.97
CA THR A 142 13.72 -4.43 -5.88
C THR A 142 14.59 -5.06 -4.80
N GLY A 143 14.11 -6.13 -4.17
CA GLY A 143 14.88 -6.87 -3.16
C GLY A 143 14.14 -7.01 -1.84
N HIS A 144 14.87 -6.86 -0.73
CA HIS A 144 14.34 -7.02 0.62
C HIS A 144 13.15 -6.06 0.87
N PRO A 145 12.02 -6.53 1.44
CA PRO A 145 10.77 -5.77 1.52
C PRO A 145 10.90 -4.41 2.19
N VAL A 146 11.64 -4.30 3.30
CA VAL A 146 11.88 -3.01 3.96
C VAL A 146 12.90 -2.17 3.20
N LYS A 147 14.14 -2.66 3.00
CA LYS A 147 15.23 -1.87 2.40
C LYS A 147 14.92 -1.35 1.00
N ALA A 148 14.36 -2.19 0.12
CA ALA A 148 13.99 -1.77 -1.23
C ALA A 148 12.84 -0.74 -1.20
N HIS A 149 11.83 -0.94 -0.35
CA HIS A 149 10.75 0.04 -0.19
C HIS A 149 11.28 1.39 0.32
N ARG A 150 12.19 1.40 1.29
CA ARG A 150 12.85 2.63 1.78
C ARG A 150 13.63 3.35 0.68
N ALA A 151 14.37 2.61 -0.16
CA ALA A 151 15.08 3.20 -1.30
C ALA A 151 14.12 3.86 -2.31
N GLY A 152 12.99 3.21 -2.62
CA GLY A 152 11.95 3.79 -3.48
C GLY A 152 11.27 5.01 -2.86
N CYS A 153 11.01 5.02 -1.55
CA CYS A 153 10.48 6.19 -0.85
C CYS A 153 11.46 7.37 -0.90
N ALA A 154 12.75 7.10 -0.65
CA ALA A 154 13.79 8.13 -0.71
C ALA A 154 13.93 8.71 -2.13
N PHE A 155 13.82 7.87 -3.17
CA PHE A 155 13.79 8.35 -4.55
C PHE A 155 12.56 9.23 -4.81
N LEU A 156 11.36 8.79 -4.40
CA LEU A 156 10.12 9.58 -4.53
C LEU A 156 10.26 10.96 -3.89
N ASP A 157 10.86 11.02 -2.70
CA ASP A 157 11.10 12.27 -1.97
C ASP A 157 11.93 13.28 -2.76
N THR A 158 12.90 12.83 -3.57
CA THR A 158 13.72 13.74 -4.39
C THR A 158 12.89 14.49 -5.44
N LEU A 159 11.75 13.93 -5.85
CA LEU A 159 10.89 14.50 -6.88
C LEU A 159 9.80 15.38 -6.27
N TYR A 160 9.08 14.81 -5.29
CA TYR A 160 7.79 15.34 -4.86
C TYR A 160 7.78 15.94 -3.45
N ARG A 161 8.82 15.71 -2.64
CA ARG A 161 8.92 16.40 -1.35
C ARG A 161 9.32 17.85 -1.58
N LYS A 162 8.59 18.77 -0.97
CA LYS A 162 8.91 20.20 -1.02
C LYS A 162 8.98 20.75 0.39
N GLU A 163 10.08 21.44 0.68
CA GLU A 163 10.23 22.21 1.90
C GLU A 163 9.59 23.58 1.70
N ILE A 164 8.74 23.97 2.64
CA ILE A 164 8.17 25.31 2.71
C ILE A 164 8.86 26.06 3.84
N LYS A 165 9.16 27.35 3.62
CA LYS A 165 9.85 28.18 4.62
C LYS A 165 8.99 28.43 5.85
N GLU A 166 7.69 28.60 5.64
CA GLU A 166 6.70 28.88 6.67
C GLU A 166 5.31 28.42 6.20
N ARG A 167 4.32 28.41 7.10
CA ARG A 167 2.94 28.07 6.78
C ARG A 167 2.26 29.24 6.05
N ALA A 168 1.48 28.95 5.02
CA ALA A 168 0.66 29.94 4.34
C ALA A 168 -0.67 30.15 5.06
N ASP A 169 -1.22 31.38 4.99
CA ASP A 169 -2.56 31.68 5.52
C ASP A 169 -3.67 30.95 4.76
N ILE A 170 -3.48 30.75 3.44
CA ILE A 170 -4.42 30.08 2.55
C ILE A 170 -3.66 29.11 1.64
N VAL A 171 -4.14 27.87 1.55
CA VAL A 171 -3.63 26.84 0.64
C VAL A 171 -4.73 26.46 -0.34
N ILE A 172 -4.39 26.44 -1.64
CA ILE A 172 -5.25 25.91 -2.71
C ILE A 172 -4.63 24.63 -3.22
N CYS A 173 -5.34 23.51 -3.11
CA CYS A 173 -4.89 22.20 -3.57
C CYS A 173 -5.93 21.56 -4.50
N SER A 174 -5.48 20.54 -5.24
CA SER A 174 -6.31 19.73 -6.13
C SER A 174 -5.92 18.26 -5.99
N GLN A 175 -6.88 17.37 -6.16
CA GLN A 175 -6.67 15.93 -6.16
C GLN A 175 -6.06 15.41 -7.49
N GLY A 176 -5.76 16.31 -8.42
CA GLY A 176 -5.00 16.00 -9.64
C GLY A 176 -5.85 15.44 -10.79
N GLY A 177 -7.17 15.58 -10.73
CA GLY A 177 -8.07 15.20 -11.83
C GLY A 177 -8.42 13.71 -11.89
N VAL A 178 -9.19 13.33 -12.91
CA VAL A 178 -9.67 11.96 -13.12
C VAL A 178 -8.49 11.01 -13.37
N PRO A 179 -8.44 9.81 -12.74
CA PRO A 179 -9.46 9.22 -11.88
C PRO A 179 -9.24 9.44 -10.37
N LYS A 180 -8.30 10.30 -9.95
CA LYS A 180 -7.98 10.49 -8.53
C LYS A 180 -9.04 11.34 -7.80
N ASP A 181 -9.79 12.18 -8.50
CA ASP A 181 -10.84 13.06 -7.96
C ASP A 181 -12.28 12.51 -8.11
N LEU A 182 -12.43 11.21 -8.38
CA LEU A 182 -13.72 10.57 -8.68
C LEU A 182 -14.81 10.75 -7.61
N ASN A 183 -14.43 10.93 -6.34
CA ASN A 183 -15.37 11.11 -5.23
C ASN A 183 -14.73 11.85 -4.07
N LEU A 184 -15.58 12.37 -3.16
CA LEU A 184 -15.16 13.16 -2.01
C LEU A 184 -14.19 12.42 -1.08
N TYR A 185 -14.35 11.10 -0.96
CA TYR A 185 -13.45 10.25 -0.15
C TYR A 185 -12.01 10.25 -0.71
N GLN A 186 -11.84 10.22 -2.03
CA GLN A 186 -10.49 10.35 -2.62
C GLN A 186 -9.98 11.79 -2.55
N THR A 187 -10.85 12.79 -2.75
CA THR A 187 -10.48 14.21 -2.71
C THR A 187 -9.92 14.65 -1.36
N GLN A 188 -10.37 14.04 -0.25
CA GLN A 188 -9.80 14.29 1.08
C GLN A 188 -8.27 14.11 1.13
N LYS A 189 -7.70 13.21 0.31
CA LYS A 189 -6.26 12.94 0.31
C LYS A 189 -5.39 14.15 -0.08
N ALA A 190 -5.93 15.15 -0.76
CA ALA A 190 -5.23 16.40 -1.08
C ALA A 190 -5.30 17.44 0.06
N LEU A 191 -6.15 17.21 1.07
CA LEU A 191 -6.34 18.11 2.21
C LEU A 191 -5.52 17.69 3.43
N ASP A 192 -5.23 16.39 3.58
CA ASP A 192 -4.40 15.81 4.64
C ASP A 192 -2.89 15.92 4.32
#